data_AF-A0A4U1I648-F1
#
_entry.id   AF-A0A4U1I648-F1
#
_cell.length_a   1.000
_cell.length_b   1.000
_cell.length_c   1.000
_cell.angle_alpha   90.00
_cell.angle_beta   90.00
_cell.angle_gamma   90.00
#
_symmetry.space_group_name_H-M   'P 1'
#
loop_
_entity.id
_entity.type
_entity.pdbx_description
1 polymer ?
#
loop_
_entity_poly.entity_id
_entity_poly.type
_entity_poly.pdbx_seq_one_letter_code
_entity_poly.pdbx_strand_id
1 'polypeptide(L)'
;MDIIDLARASGMQVILDGRIGNEIYQSVCGPVSALERFAAALRGAQECARNHRAGRKPRRAGVVENSKAGSTATKPSQAEPARSDSLSIRTIR
;
A
#
# COMPACT_ATOMS: atom_id res chain seq x y z
N MET A 1 -8.37 0.61 -11.00
CA MET A 1 -7.13 0.16 -11.66
C MET A 1 -7.33 0.42 -13.13
N ASP A 2 -6.52 1.30 -13.72
CA ASP A 2 -6.50 1.51 -15.18
C ASP A 2 -5.37 0.67 -15.78
N ILE A 3 -5.71 -0.21 -16.72
CA ILE A 3 -4.76 -1.09 -17.39
C ILE A 3 -3.77 -0.29 -18.27
N ILE A 4 -4.18 0.89 -18.73
CA ILE A 4 -3.42 1.73 -19.65
C ILE A 4 -2.34 2.50 -18.91
N ASP A 5 -2.66 3.01 -17.73
CA ASP A 5 -1.66 3.61 -16.85
C ASP A 5 -0.59 2.60 -16.44
N LEU A 6 -0.98 1.34 -16.25
CA LEU A 6 -0.04 0.26 -15.94
C LEU A 6 0.88 -0.06 -17.13
N ALA A 7 0.35 -0.02 -18.35
CA ALA A 7 1.15 -0.16 -19.56
C ALA A 7 2.17 0.97 -19.69
N ARG A 8 1.74 2.22 -19.46
CA ARG A 8 2.61 3.41 -19.46
C ARG A 8 3.71 3.31 -18.39
N ALA A 9 3.36 2.93 -17.16
CA ALA A 9 4.31 2.75 -16.08
C ALA A 9 5.33 1.63 -16.36
N SER A 10 4.94 0.63 -17.15
CA SER A 10 5.81 -0.49 -17.53
C SER A 10 6.74 -0.17 -18.71
N GLY A 11 6.62 1.03 -19.31
CA GLY A 11 7.40 1.46 -20.46
C GLY A 11 6.79 1.05 -21.81
N MET A 12 5.50 0.72 -21.85
CA MET A 12 4.76 0.53 -23.09
C MET A 12 4.22 1.88 -23.61
N GLN A 13 4.28 2.09 -24.92
CA GLN A 13 3.69 3.25 -25.59
C GLN A 13 2.26 2.92 -26.04
N VAL A 14 1.32 3.83 -25.78
CA VAL A 14 -0.06 3.72 -26.27
C VAL A 14 -0.14 4.42 -27.64
N ILE A 15 -0.45 3.69 -28.71
CA ILE A 15 -0.46 4.21 -30.09
C ILE A 15 -1.87 4.65 -30.51
N LEU A 16 -2.87 3.82 -30.22
CA LEU A 16 -4.24 4.06 -30.61
C LEU A 16 -5.05 4.41 -29.37
N ASP A 17 -5.81 5.51 -29.47
CA ASP A 17 -6.98 5.76 -28.66
C ASP A 17 -8.11 6.10 -29.64
N GLY A 18 -8.89 5.07 -29.98
CA GLY A 18 -9.91 5.16 -31.01
C GLY A 18 -11.22 4.60 -30.49
N ARG A 19 -12.34 5.17 -30.92
CA ARG A 19 -13.67 4.64 -30.59
C ARG A 19 -14.34 4.20 -31.88
N ILE A 20 -14.73 2.93 -31.95
CA ILE A 20 -15.51 2.39 -33.06
C ILE A 20 -16.87 2.00 -32.48
N GLY A 21 -17.91 2.74 -32.88
CA GLY A 21 -19.23 2.64 -32.26
C GLY A 21 -19.17 3.02 -30.77
N ASN A 22 -19.54 2.07 -29.90
CA ASN A 22 -19.55 2.25 -28.45
C ASN A 22 -18.28 1.74 -27.75
N GLU A 23 -17.38 1.08 -28.48
CA GLU A 23 -16.22 0.42 -27.90
C GLU A 23 -14.97 1.28 -28.07
N ILE A 24 -14.15 1.33 -27.02
CA ILE A 24 -12.89 2.07 -26.97
C ILE A 24 -11.77 1.08 -27.22
N TYR A 25 -11.00 1.32 -28.27
CA TYR A 25 -9.86 0.54 -28.68
C TYR A 25 -8.60 1.30 -28.31
N GLN A 26 -7.76 0.65 -27.50
CA GLN A 26 -6.42 1.14 -27.22
C GLN A 26 -5.38 0.08 -27.54
N SER A 27 -4.35 0.49 -28.27
CA SER A 27 -3.24 -0.37 -28.67
C SER A 27 -1.97 0.08 -27.98
N VAL A 28 -1.20 -0.89 -27.48
CA VAL A 28 0.09 -0.64 -26.83
C VAL A 28 1.21 -1.35 -27.58
N CYS A 29 2.36 -0.69 -27.73
CA CYS A 29 3.57 -1.26 -28.28
C CYS A 29 4.75 -1.04 -27.32
N GLY A 30 5.76 -1.88 -27.45
CA GLY A 30 6.97 -1.76 -26.64
C GLY A 30 7.87 -2.98 -26.80
N PRO A 31 9.08 -2.92 -26.23
CA PRO A 31 9.98 -4.07 -26.21
C PRO A 31 9.40 -5.20 -25.33
N VAL A 32 9.81 -6.44 -25.60
CA VAL A 32 9.34 -7.62 -24.86
C VAL A 32 9.59 -7.48 -23.34
N SER A 33 10.72 -6.90 -22.95
CA SER A 33 11.03 -6.65 -21.53
C SER A 33 10.04 -5.70 -20.85
N ALA A 34 9.42 -4.77 -21.58
CA ALA A 34 8.36 -3.90 -21.05
C ALA A 34 7.03 -4.67 -20.91
N LEU A 35 6.73 -5.57 -21.86
CA LEU A 35 5.57 -6.45 -21.78
C LEU A 35 5.65 -7.40 -20.58
N GLU A 36 6.83 -7.94 -20.28
CA GLU A 36 7.06 -8.78 -19.10
C GLU A 36 6.80 -8.01 -17.80
N ARG A 37 7.31 -6.77 -17.69
CA ARG A 37 7.06 -5.88 -16.53
C ARG A 37 5.58 -5.56 -16.38
N PHE A 38 4.90 -5.31 -17.50
CA PHE A 38 3.46 -5.08 -17.51
C PHE A 38 2.67 -6.29 -17.01
N ALA A 39 3.01 -7.50 -17.47
CA ALA A 39 2.36 -8.73 -17.01
C ALA A 39 2.59 -8.99 -15.51
N ALA A 40 3.78 -8.67 -15.00
CA ALA A 40 4.08 -8.75 -13.56
C ALA A 40 3.24 -7.73 -12.76
N ALA A 41 3.20 -6.47 -13.21
CA ALA A 41 2.42 -5.41 -12.58
C ALA A 41 0.91 -5.73 -12.58
N LEU A 42 0.39 -6.30 -13.68
CA LEU A 42 -1.01 -6.67 -13.80
C LEU A 42 -1.41 -7.74 -12.79
N ARG A 43 -0.57 -8.77 -12.61
CA ARG A 43 -0.79 -9.83 -11.60
C ARG A 43 -0.80 -9.28 -10.19
N GLY A 44 0.21 -8.48 -9.82
CA GLY A 44 0.29 -7.86 -8.49
C GLY A 44 -0.91 -6.96 -8.19
N ALA A 45 -1.35 -6.16 -9.17
CA ALA A 45 -2.52 -5.29 -9.00
C ALA A 45 -3.82 -6.09 -8.82
N GLN A 46 -4.01 -7.21 -9.54
CA GLN A 46 -5.16 -8.10 -9.35
C GLN A 46 -5.16 -8.76 -7.98
N GLU A 47 -4.01 -9.20 -7.49
CA GLU A 47 -3.86 -9.79 -6.16
C GLU A 47 -4.16 -8.78 -5.06
N CYS A 48 -3.61 -7.56 -5.16
CA CYS A 48 -3.95 -6.47 -4.24
C CYS A 48 -5.45 -6.19 -4.24
N ALA A 49 -6.11 -6.13 -5.41
CA ALA A 49 -7.54 -5.88 -5.50
C ALA A 49 -8.40 -7.00 -4.87
N ARG A 50 -8.03 -8.27 -5.08
CA ARG A 50 -8.71 -9.42 -4.44
C ARG A 50 -8.58 -9.36 -2.93
N ASN A 51 -7.38 -9.09 -2.42
CA ASN A 51 -7.11 -9.01 -0.98
C ASN A 51 -7.78 -7.80 -0.34
N HIS A 52 -7.84 -6.65 -1.04
CA HIS A 52 -8.56 -5.46 -0.56
C HIS A 52 -10.07 -5.69 -0.42
N ARG A 53 -10.66 -6.53 -1.28
CA ARG A 53 -12.09 -6.85 -1.23
C ARG A 53 -12.42 -7.80 -0.07
N ALA A 54 -11.52 -8.72 0.27
CA ALA A 54 -11.68 -9.65 1.39
C ALA A 54 -11.53 -8.97 2.77
N GLY A 55 -10.79 -7.86 2.85
CA GLY A 55 -10.53 -7.13 4.10
C GLY A 55 -11.63 -6.15 4.55
N ARG A 56 -12.65 -5.87 3.73
CA ARG A 56 -13.74 -4.97 4.12
C ARG A 56 -14.75 -5.71 5.01
N LYS A 57 -14.45 -5.83 6.30
CA LYS A 57 -15.49 -6.18 7.29
C LYS A 57 -16.61 -5.12 7.22
N PRO A 58 -17.89 -5.52 7.18
CA PRO A 58 -18.98 -4.56 7.19
C PRO A 58 -18.88 -3.78 8.50
N ARG A 59 -18.80 -2.45 8.39
CA ARG A 59 -18.87 -1.56 9.54
C ARG A 59 -20.25 -1.77 10.14
N ARG A 60 -20.33 -2.50 11.26
CA ARG A 60 -21.55 -2.57 12.07
C ARG A 60 -21.94 -1.12 12.42
N ALA A 61 -23.06 -0.68 11.87
CA ALA A 61 -23.78 0.46 12.38
C ALA A 61 -24.30 0.10 13.78
N GLY A 62 -24.08 0.98 14.75
CA GLY A 62 -24.58 0.85 16.12
C GLY A 62 -23.51 0.39 17.11
N VAL A 63 -22.90 1.32 17.83
CA VAL A 63 -23.26 1.67 19.22
C VAL A 63 -22.67 3.06 19.48
N VAL A 64 -23.54 4.06 19.65
CA VAL A 64 -23.19 5.33 20.28
C VAL A 64 -23.49 5.12 21.76
N GLU A 65 -22.47 5.10 22.60
CA GLU A 65 -22.70 5.34 24.03
C GLU A 65 -21.52 6.15 24.59
N ASN A 66 -21.75 7.47 24.61
CA ASN A 66 -20.94 8.40 25.36
C ASN A 66 -21.17 8.14 26.85
N SER A 67 -20.10 7.93 27.62
CA SER A 67 -20.10 8.35 29.01
C SER A 67 -18.70 8.80 29.42
N LYS A 68 -18.69 10.07 29.83
CA LYS A 68 -17.60 10.93 30.25
C LYS A 68 -17.62 10.99 31.78
N ALA A 69 -16.51 10.66 32.43
CA ALA A 69 -16.06 11.07 33.77
C ALA A 69 -15.12 9.97 34.30
N GLY A 70 -13.99 10.22 34.95
CA GLY A 70 -13.40 11.47 35.39
C GLY A 70 -11.94 11.23 35.75
N SER A 71 -11.19 12.32 35.78
CA SER A 71 -9.81 12.39 36.26
C SER A 71 -9.78 12.24 37.78
N THR A 72 -8.79 11.51 38.31
CA THR A 72 -8.11 11.92 39.55
C THR A 72 -6.64 11.55 39.47
N ALA A 73 -5.80 12.58 39.49
CA ALA A 73 -4.36 12.52 39.59
C ALA A 73 -3.91 12.15 41.00
N THR A 74 -2.78 11.43 41.16
CA THR A 74 -1.85 11.66 42.28
C THR A 74 -0.42 11.31 41.84
N LYS A 75 0.53 12.08 42.37
CA LYS A 75 1.86 12.45 41.87
C LYS A 75 3.00 11.49 42.34
N PRO A 76 4.29 11.74 42.02
CA PRO A 76 5.35 10.75 41.78
C PRO A 76 6.24 10.47 43.00
N SER A 77 7.05 9.41 42.94
CA SER A 77 8.22 9.25 43.82
C SER A 77 9.34 8.46 43.12
N GLN A 78 10.57 8.90 43.38
CA GLN A 78 11.82 8.57 42.71
C GLN A 78 12.44 7.24 43.17
N ALA A 79 13.36 6.67 42.37
CA ALA A 79 14.76 6.39 42.75
C ALA A 79 15.52 5.61 41.64
N GLU A 80 16.61 6.21 41.14
CA GLU A 80 17.79 5.61 40.49
C GLU A 80 18.56 4.69 41.48
N PRO A 81 19.74 4.05 41.21
CA PRO A 81 20.52 3.88 39.97
C PRO A 81 21.17 2.47 39.78
N ALA A 82 21.72 2.17 38.59
CA ALA A 82 22.92 1.34 38.33
C ALA A 82 23.14 1.22 36.81
N ARG A 83 24.10 1.97 36.23
CA ARG A 83 25.46 1.51 35.90
C ARG A 83 25.51 0.13 35.22
N SER A 84 25.82 0.10 33.92
CA SER A 84 27.19 -0.17 33.47
C SER A 84 27.29 -0.33 31.95
N ASP A 85 28.37 0.27 31.45
CA ASP A 85 28.99 0.17 30.15
C ASP A 85 28.97 -1.21 29.47
N SER A 86 28.83 -1.18 28.14
CA SER A 86 29.58 -2.07 27.26
C SER A 86 29.56 -1.55 25.82
N LEU A 87 30.60 -0.77 25.49
CA LEU A 87 31.06 -0.55 24.13
C LEU A 87 31.50 -1.89 23.54
N SER A 88 30.84 -2.35 22.48
CA SER A 88 31.41 -3.38 21.60
C SER A 88 31.53 -2.82 20.20
N ILE A 89 32.69 -2.19 19.96
CA ILE A 89 33.26 -2.00 18.64
C ILE A 89 33.49 -3.37 18.01
N ARG A 90 32.94 -3.61 16.82
CA ARG A 90 33.51 -4.58 15.88
C ARG A 90 33.65 -3.95 14.50
N THR A 91 34.86 -3.48 14.28
CA THR A 91 35.58 -3.40 13.00
C THR A 91 35.18 -4.52 12.04
N ILE A 92 34.87 -4.16 10.79
CA ILE A 92 35.06 -5.06 9.64
C ILE A 92 35.80 -4.26 8.57
N ARG A 93 36.93 -4.84 8.16
CA ARG A 93 37.89 -4.40 7.15
C ARG A 93 37.33 -4.57 5.74
#